data_AF-A0A9E3FC42-F1
#
_entry.id   AF-A0A9E3FC42-F1
#
_cell.length_a   1.000
_cell.length_b   1.000
_cell.length_c   1.000
_cell.angle_alpha   90.00
_cell.angle_beta   90.00
_cell.angle_gamma   90.00
#
_symmetry.space_group_name_H-M   'P 1'
#
loop_
_entity.id
_entity.type
_entity.pdbx_description
1 polymer ?
#
loop_
_entity_poly.entity_id
_entity_poly.type
_entity_poly.pdbx_seq_one_letter_code
_entity_poly.pdbx_strand_id
1 'polypeptide(L)'
;MNAHPHGEQLSAYLDGMLDVVQMRDVAAHLSACPACRAAYEGLKQTKSLLQGIGAPAPPVPEFWVNAYRRMRVEDAAKRPAFRPSWEALRDAMREPQRRWSAGLAAAAVVAAAIAGPLVGHGPVPPMPPVSPASNAPAADTVDVSSLVQAHTESAARQPLADRDRQDMIAMDDSFTADDSGMSAAANVPDAVSDAAP
;
A
#
# COMPACT_ATOMS: atom_id res chain seq x y z
N MET A 1 -31.71 -27.09 15.00
CA MET A 1 -31.50 -25.72 15.48
C MET A 1 -30.89 -24.97 14.32
N ASN A 2 -31.72 -24.36 13.48
CA ASN A 2 -31.30 -23.85 12.17
C ASN A 2 -30.79 -22.43 12.37
N ALA A 3 -29.49 -22.22 12.16
CA ALA A 3 -28.88 -20.90 12.21
C ALA A 3 -29.55 -20.01 11.15
N HIS A 4 -29.94 -18.80 11.54
CA HIS A 4 -30.47 -17.84 10.59
C HIS A 4 -29.32 -17.30 9.73
N PRO A 5 -29.50 -17.15 8.40
CA PRO A 5 -28.51 -16.53 7.56
C PRO A 5 -28.30 -15.08 7.98
N HIS A 6 -27.04 -14.68 8.09
CA HIS A 6 -26.66 -13.31 8.42
C HIS A 6 -26.92 -12.36 7.25
N GLY A 7 -26.98 -11.05 7.50
CA GLY A 7 -27.31 -10.05 6.49
C GLY A 7 -26.39 -10.09 5.25
N GLU A 8 -25.11 -10.35 5.44
CA GLU A 8 -24.14 -10.48 4.36
C GLU A 8 -24.43 -11.69 3.44
N GLN A 9 -24.81 -12.84 4.01
CA GLN A 9 -25.21 -14.02 3.22
C GLN A 9 -26.49 -13.75 2.42
N LEU A 10 -27.45 -13.01 2.97
CA LEU A 10 -28.65 -12.61 2.24
C LEU A 10 -28.33 -11.63 1.09
N SER A 11 -27.38 -10.71 1.30
CA SER A 11 -26.91 -9.81 0.24
C SER A 11 -26.15 -10.58 -0.85
N ALA A 12 -25.22 -11.45 -0.46
CA ALA A 12 -24.49 -12.31 -1.39
C ALA A 12 -25.43 -13.24 -2.18
N TYR A 13 -26.49 -13.75 -1.53
CA TYR A 13 -27.54 -14.50 -2.21
C TYR A 13 -28.29 -13.63 -3.24
N LEU A 14 -28.65 -12.38 -2.88
CA LEU A 14 -29.30 -11.42 -3.78
C LEU A 14 -28.45 -11.04 -5.00
N ASP A 15 -27.13 -11.08 -4.85
CA ASP A 15 -26.15 -10.76 -5.90
C ASP A 15 -25.62 -11.99 -6.64
N GLY A 16 -26.01 -13.20 -6.24
CA GLY A 16 -25.56 -14.45 -6.85
C GLY A 16 -24.10 -14.81 -6.56
N MET A 17 -23.55 -14.32 -5.45
CA MET A 17 -22.14 -14.48 -5.06
C MET A 17 -21.88 -15.66 -4.12
N LEU A 18 -22.92 -16.40 -3.71
CA LEU A 18 -22.77 -17.61 -2.91
C LEU A 18 -22.43 -18.84 -3.77
N ASP A 19 -21.81 -19.85 -3.18
CA ASP A 19 -21.66 -21.14 -3.86
C ASP A 19 -23.02 -21.88 -4.01
N VAL A 20 -23.03 -22.95 -4.80
CA VAL A 20 -24.25 -23.71 -5.11
C VAL A 20 -24.91 -24.34 -3.87
N VAL A 21 -24.11 -24.77 -2.89
CA VAL A 21 -24.62 -25.39 -1.66
C VAL A 21 -25.26 -24.31 -0.78
N GLN A 22 -24.53 -23.22 -0.56
CA GLN A 22 -24.98 -22.07 0.21
C GLN A 22 -26.25 -21.44 -0.39
N MET A 23 -26.34 -21.32 -1.72
CA MET A 23 -27.56 -20.84 -2.38
C MET A 23 -28.78 -21.72 -2.07
N ARG A 24 -28.60 -23.05 -2.04
CA ARG A 24 -29.69 -23.99 -1.74
C ARG A 24 -30.10 -23.91 -0.27
N ASP A 25 -29.14 -23.78 0.63
CA ASP A 25 -29.41 -23.65 2.07
C ASP A 25 -30.16 -22.35 2.38
N VAL A 26 -29.71 -21.22 1.82
CA VAL A 26 -30.39 -19.94 1.98
C VAL A 26 -31.79 -19.98 1.35
N ALA A 27 -31.94 -20.57 0.16
CA ALA A 27 -33.25 -20.71 -0.49
C ALA A 27 -34.22 -21.57 0.35
N ALA A 28 -33.75 -22.69 0.90
CA ALA A 28 -34.53 -23.53 1.80
C ALA A 28 -34.95 -22.76 3.05
N HIS A 29 -34.03 -22.00 3.66
CA HIS A 29 -34.35 -21.19 4.84
C HIS A 29 -35.34 -20.07 4.55
N LEU A 30 -35.23 -19.37 3.42
CA LEU A 30 -36.19 -18.34 2.99
C LEU A 30 -37.59 -18.91 2.74
N SER A 31 -37.69 -20.19 2.35
CA SER A 31 -38.98 -20.88 2.20
C SER A 31 -39.66 -21.17 3.54
N ALA A 32 -38.88 -21.41 4.59
CA ALA A 32 -39.37 -21.81 5.92
C ALA A 32 -39.45 -20.65 6.94
N CYS A 33 -38.67 -19.57 6.76
CA CYS A 33 -38.55 -18.49 7.73
C CYS A 33 -39.11 -17.15 7.21
N PRO A 34 -40.27 -16.68 7.72
CA PRO A 34 -40.86 -15.42 7.29
C PRO A 34 -40.03 -14.19 7.69
N ALA A 35 -39.31 -14.24 8.82
CA ALA A 35 -38.46 -13.12 9.28
C ALA A 35 -37.28 -12.88 8.31
N CYS A 36 -36.57 -13.94 7.90
CA CYS A 36 -35.50 -13.83 6.91
C CYS A 36 -36.03 -13.43 5.53
N ARG A 37 -37.25 -13.86 5.17
CA ARG A 37 -37.91 -13.42 3.93
C ARG A 37 -38.20 -11.92 3.94
N ALA A 38 -38.70 -11.39 5.06
CA ALA A 38 -38.93 -9.95 5.20
C ALA A 38 -37.62 -9.15 5.09
N ALA A 39 -36.54 -9.62 5.71
CA ALA A 39 -35.22 -9.01 5.59
C ALA A 39 -34.70 -9.03 4.13
N TYR A 40 -34.86 -10.17 3.44
CA TYR A 40 -34.46 -10.32 2.03
C TYR A 40 -35.26 -9.38 1.10
N GLU A 41 -36.57 -9.25 1.30
CA GLU A 41 -37.39 -8.30 0.53
C GLU A 41 -36.98 -6.84 0.78
N GLY A 42 -36.57 -6.48 2.01
CA GLY A 42 -36.02 -5.17 2.31
C GLY A 42 -34.71 -4.87 1.56
N LEU A 43 -33.81 -5.85 1.45
CA LEU A 43 -32.58 -5.74 0.65
C LEU A 43 -32.91 -5.56 -0.84
N LYS A 44 -33.86 -6.36 -1.35
CA LYS A 44 -34.32 -6.29 -2.75
C LYS A 44 -34.96 -4.94 -3.08
N GLN A 45 -35.75 -4.37 -2.17
CA GLN A 45 -36.30 -3.03 -2.32
C GLN A 45 -35.21 -1.96 -2.36
N THR A 46 -34.21 -2.06 -1.48
CA THR A 46 -33.05 -1.15 -1.47
C THR A 46 -32.30 -1.21 -2.80
N LYS A 47 -32.01 -2.41 -3.30
CA LYS A 47 -31.37 -2.63 -4.62
C LYS A 47 -32.18 -2.00 -5.76
N SER A 48 -33.49 -2.16 -5.75
CA SER A 48 -34.40 -1.55 -6.75
C SER A 48 -34.35 -0.01 -6.70
N LEU A 49 -34.36 0.58 -5.51
CA LEU A 49 -34.24 2.04 -5.35
C LEU A 49 -32.91 2.56 -5.91
N LEU A 50 -31.80 1.87 -5.61
CA LEU A 50 -30.48 2.24 -6.13
C LEU A 50 -30.40 2.12 -7.65
N GLN A 51 -31.00 1.08 -8.24
CA GLN A 51 -31.10 0.93 -9.70
C GLN A 51 -31.92 2.06 -10.35
N GLY A 52 -32.87 2.64 -9.63
CA GLY A 52 -33.68 3.77 -10.08
C GLY A 52 -32.93 5.11 -10.18
N ILE A 53 -31.75 5.25 -9.55
CA ILE A 53 -30.96 6.51 -9.57
C ILE A 53 -30.34 6.78 -10.96
N GLY A 54 -30.34 5.77 -11.84
CA GLY A 54 -29.76 5.86 -13.18
C GLY A 54 -28.26 5.61 -13.16
N ALA A 55 -27.76 4.89 -14.17
CA ALA A 55 -26.33 4.72 -14.33
C ALA A 55 -25.69 6.06 -14.69
N PRO A 56 -24.51 6.39 -14.15
CA PRO A 56 -23.76 7.54 -14.63
C PRO A 56 -23.51 7.40 -16.14
N ALA A 57 -23.51 8.52 -16.84
CA ALA A 57 -23.18 8.53 -18.27
C ALA A 57 -21.85 7.79 -18.49
N PRO A 58 -21.75 6.95 -19.54
CA PRO A 58 -20.52 6.24 -19.82
C PRO A 58 -19.39 7.26 -20.00
N PRO A 59 -18.20 6.98 -19.48
CA PRO A 59 -17.08 7.91 -19.60
C PRO A 59 -16.74 8.14 -21.07
N VAL A 60 -16.31 9.36 -21.40
CA VAL A 60 -15.85 9.70 -22.76
C VAL A 60 -14.73 8.75 -23.20
N PRO A 61 -14.58 8.43 -24.51
CA PRO A 61 -13.60 7.43 -24.96
C PRO A 61 -12.16 7.69 -24.48
N GLU A 62 -11.75 8.96 -24.38
CA GLU A 62 -10.43 9.38 -23.89
C GLU A 62 -10.18 9.06 -22.41
N PHE A 63 -11.23 8.86 -21.61
CA PHE A 63 -11.11 8.51 -20.20
C PHE A 63 -10.32 7.22 -20.03
N TRP A 64 -10.68 6.17 -20.78
CA TRP A 64 -10.03 4.87 -20.67
C TRP A 64 -8.58 4.95 -21.15
N VAL A 65 -8.30 5.66 -22.24
CA VAL A 65 -6.93 5.86 -22.74
C VAL A 65 -6.05 6.52 -21.68
N ASN A 66 -6.55 7.57 -21.04
CA ASN A 66 -5.82 8.29 -20.00
C ASN A 66 -5.69 7.48 -18.71
N ALA A 67 -6.72 6.74 -18.32
CA ALA A 67 -6.69 5.83 -17.17
C ALA A 67 -5.64 4.72 -17.37
N TYR A 68 -5.66 4.02 -18.50
CA TYR A 68 -4.66 3.00 -18.82
C TYR A 68 -3.24 3.57 -18.92
N ARG A 69 -3.08 4.77 -19.48
CA ARG A 69 -1.77 5.44 -19.53
C ARG A 69 -1.22 5.70 -18.13
N ARG A 70 -2.04 6.22 -17.21
CA ARG A 70 -1.62 6.48 -15.83
C ARG A 70 -1.22 5.20 -15.11
N MET A 71 -2.06 4.16 -15.19
CA MET A 71 -1.76 2.85 -14.60
C MET A 71 -0.43 2.29 -15.13
N ARG A 72 -0.19 2.36 -16.45
CA ARG A 72 1.09 1.93 -17.06
C ARG A 72 2.31 2.69 -16.54
N VAL A 73 2.18 3.99 -16.29
CA VAL A 73 3.28 4.83 -15.78
C VAL A 73 3.59 4.47 -14.33
N GLU A 74 2.56 4.26 -13.50
CA GLU A 74 2.72 3.83 -12.11
C GLU A 74 3.35 2.44 -12.03
N ASP A 75 2.87 1.49 -12.83
CA ASP A 75 3.46 0.15 -12.93
C ASP A 75 4.92 0.20 -13.39
N ALA A 76 5.24 1.04 -14.38
CA ALA A 76 6.61 1.22 -14.86
C ALA A 76 7.53 1.85 -13.80
N ALA A 77 7.01 2.75 -12.96
CA ALA A 77 7.76 3.36 -11.86
C ALA A 77 8.01 2.38 -10.70
N LYS A 78 7.08 1.44 -10.46
CA LYS A 78 7.22 0.41 -9.43
C LYS A 78 8.13 -0.76 -9.84
N ARG A 79 8.29 -0.99 -11.16
CA ARG A 79 9.22 -2.01 -11.64
C ARG A 79 10.66 -1.56 -11.37
N PRO A 80 11.48 -2.35 -10.66
CA PRO A 80 12.88 -2.01 -10.50
C PRO A 80 13.48 -1.88 -11.90
N ALA A 81 14.03 -0.71 -12.20
CA ALA A 81 14.74 -0.49 -13.45
C ALA A 81 15.79 -1.58 -13.56
N PHE A 82 15.69 -2.42 -14.59
CA PHE A 82 16.70 -3.42 -14.89
C PHE A 82 17.96 -2.66 -15.31
N ARG A 83 18.79 -2.29 -14.33
CA ARG A 83 20.10 -1.70 -14.58
C ARG A 83 21.01 -2.86 -14.95
N PRO A 84 21.52 -2.93 -16.19
CA PRO A 84 22.44 -3.99 -16.55
C PRO A 84 23.64 -3.94 -15.59
N SER A 85 24.14 -5.11 -15.19
CA SER A 85 25.16 -5.25 -14.15
C SER A 85 26.43 -4.43 -14.40
N TRP A 86 26.74 -4.11 -15.66
CA TRP A 86 27.88 -3.27 -16.03
C TRP A 86 27.69 -1.78 -15.65
N GLU A 87 26.46 -1.26 -15.62
CA GLU A 87 26.18 0.12 -15.18
C GLU A 87 26.39 0.26 -13.69
N ALA A 88 25.89 -0.70 -12.91
CA ALA A 88 26.14 -0.78 -11.47
C ALA A 88 27.64 -0.93 -11.17
N LEU A 89 28.36 -1.74 -11.96
CA LEU A 89 29.81 -1.89 -11.83
C LEU A 89 30.57 -0.60 -12.15
N ARG A 90 30.13 0.16 -13.16
CA ARG A 90 30.74 1.44 -13.56
C ARG A 90 30.56 2.52 -12.50
N ASP A 91 29.37 2.62 -11.90
CA ASP A 91 29.10 3.58 -10.83
C ASP A 91 29.93 3.24 -9.58
N ALA A 92 30.01 1.95 -9.22
CA ALA A 92 30.86 1.45 -8.13
C ALA A 92 32.36 1.69 -8.36
N MET A 93 32.84 1.71 -9.62
CA MET A 93 34.23 2.05 -9.94
C MET A 93 34.53 3.56 -9.89
N ARG A 94 33.52 4.44 -10.04
CA ARG A 94 33.72 5.90 -10.07
C ARG A 94 33.67 6.56 -8.68
N GLU A 95 32.97 5.96 -7.71
CA GLU A 95 32.91 6.46 -6.32
C GLU A 95 34.24 6.46 -5.56
N PRO A 96 35.10 5.41 -5.59
CA PRO A 96 36.37 5.43 -4.88
C PRO A 96 37.34 6.48 -5.45
N GLN A 97 37.28 6.73 -6.76
CA GLN A 97 38.17 7.68 -7.43
C GLN A 97 37.91 9.15 -7.00
N ARG A 98 36.64 9.52 -6.77
CA ARG A 98 36.27 10.87 -6.27
C ARG A 98 36.69 11.08 -4.80
N ARG A 99 36.55 10.05 -3.96
CA ARG A 99 36.99 10.12 -2.55
C ARG A 99 38.50 10.24 -2.41
N TRP A 100 39.26 9.61 -3.30
CA TRP A 100 40.72 9.67 -3.26
C TRP A 100 41.28 10.99 -3.81
N SER A 101 40.62 11.62 -4.79
CA SER A 101 41.02 12.95 -5.27
C SER A 101 40.84 14.07 -4.23
N ALA A 102 39.86 13.95 -3.33
CA ALA A 102 39.66 14.92 -2.25
C ALA A 102 40.73 14.80 -1.14
N GLY A 103 41.22 13.59 -0.86
CA GLY A 103 42.27 13.34 0.13
C GLY A 103 43.63 13.91 -0.25
N LEU A 104 44.01 13.83 -1.53
CA LEU A 104 45.29 14.37 -2.03
C LEU A 104 45.32 15.91 -2.05
N ALA A 105 44.19 16.56 -2.37
CA ALA A 105 44.09 18.02 -2.33
C ALA A 105 44.20 18.56 -0.89
N ALA A 106 43.55 17.88 0.07
CA ALA A 106 43.63 18.26 1.48
C ALA A 106 45.04 18.08 2.07
N ALA A 107 45.75 17.01 1.71
CA ALA A 107 47.12 16.78 2.15
C ALA A 107 48.10 17.84 1.63
N ALA A 108 47.92 18.31 0.37
CA ALA A 108 48.73 19.39 -0.19
C ALA A 108 48.50 20.74 0.53
N VAL A 109 47.26 21.05 0.90
CA VAL A 109 46.92 22.27 1.66
C VAL A 109 47.52 22.23 3.07
N VAL A 110 47.47 21.08 3.75
CA VAL A 110 48.06 20.90 5.10
C VAL A 110 49.58 20.99 5.06
N ALA A 111 50.24 20.39 4.06
CA ALA A 111 51.69 20.50 3.90
C ALA A 111 52.15 21.95 3.67
N ALA A 112 51.40 22.73 2.88
CA ALA A 112 51.66 24.15 2.68
C ALA A 112 51.42 24.99 3.97
N ALA A 113 50.40 24.64 4.76
CA ALA A 113 50.07 25.33 6.01
C ALA A 113 51.08 25.05 7.14
N ILE A 114 51.74 23.89 7.16
CA ILE A 114 52.75 23.53 8.17
C ILE A 114 54.13 24.11 7.82
N ALA A 115 54.46 24.29 6.53
CA ALA A 115 55.72 24.93 6.12
C ALA A 115 55.71 26.47 6.24
N GLY A 116 54.52 27.08 6.26
CA GLY A 116 54.33 28.54 6.28
C GLY A 116 54.64 29.30 7.59
N PRO A 117 54.45 28.78 8.83
CA PRO A 117 54.43 29.65 10.01
C PRO A 117 55.80 29.84 10.70
N LEU A 118 56.91 29.50 10.04
CA LEU A 118 58.26 29.83 10.54
C LEU A 118 58.64 31.31 10.35
N VAL A 119 57.77 32.14 9.76
CA VAL A 119 57.98 33.58 9.60
C VAL A 119 56.78 34.36 10.13
N GLY A 120 56.90 34.87 11.36
CA GLY A 120 56.12 36.01 11.87
C GLY A 120 54.85 35.69 12.66
N HIS A 121 54.94 35.73 13.99
CA HIS A 121 53.77 35.88 14.87
C HIS A 121 53.81 37.26 15.55
N GLY A 122 52.84 38.12 15.23
CA GLY A 122 52.52 39.33 16.00
C GLY A 122 51.42 39.07 17.03
N PRO A 123 51.31 39.87 18.10
CA PRO A 123 50.42 39.59 19.23
C PRO A 123 48.94 39.91 18.94
N VAL A 124 48.06 39.03 19.42
CA VAL A 124 46.60 39.09 19.27
C VAL A 124 45.98 40.04 20.30
N PRO A 125 45.11 41.00 19.93
CA PRO A 125 44.42 41.85 20.88
C PRO A 125 43.22 41.13 21.55
N PRO A 126 42.89 41.46 22.80
CA PRO A 126 41.82 40.80 23.55
C PRO A 126 40.41 41.28 23.13
N MET A 127 39.48 40.33 23.03
CA MET A 127 38.06 40.59 22.76
C MET A 127 37.27 40.92 24.05
N PRO A 128 36.17 41.69 23.96
CA PRO A 128 35.31 42.03 25.10
C PRO A 128 34.37 40.87 25.53
N PRO A 129 33.86 40.90 26.78
CA PRO A 129 33.01 39.83 27.30
C PRO A 129 31.60 39.88 26.72
N VAL A 130 31.12 38.72 26.25
CA VAL A 130 29.73 38.48 25.84
C VAL A 130 28.88 38.10 27.06
N SER A 131 27.85 38.90 27.35
CA SER A 131 26.80 38.56 28.32
C SER A 131 25.83 37.53 27.70
N PRO A 132 25.39 36.51 28.44
CA PRO A 132 24.41 35.56 27.93
C PRO A 132 23.02 36.21 27.93
N ALA A 133 22.48 36.47 26.74
CA ALA A 133 21.06 36.73 26.56
C ALA A 133 20.30 35.44 26.86
N SER A 134 19.64 35.42 28.01
CA SER A 134 18.65 34.41 28.38
C SER A 134 17.45 34.56 27.46
N ASN A 135 17.24 33.60 26.56
CA ASN A 135 15.96 33.30 25.92
C ASN A 135 15.95 31.80 25.59
N ALA A 136 15.61 30.99 26.60
CA ALA A 136 15.13 29.64 26.38
C ALA A 136 13.67 29.74 25.89
N PRO A 137 13.30 29.22 24.72
CA PRO A 137 11.88 29.08 24.40
C PRO A 137 11.27 28.05 25.35
N ALA A 138 10.20 28.47 26.02
CA ALA A 138 9.38 27.62 26.86
C ALA A 138 8.89 26.41 26.07
N ALA A 139 8.82 25.27 26.75
CA ALA A 139 8.39 24.00 26.22
C ALA A 139 7.09 24.12 25.40
N ASP A 140 7.20 23.85 24.10
CA ASP A 140 6.07 23.71 23.19
C ASP A 140 5.23 22.50 23.61
N THR A 141 4.08 22.77 24.20
CA THR A 141 2.99 21.79 24.24
C THR A 141 2.47 21.64 22.83
N VAL A 142 2.70 20.49 22.21
CA VAL A 142 2.21 20.18 20.86
C VAL A 142 0.69 20.22 20.88
N ASP A 143 0.10 21.23 20.25
CA ASP A 143 -1.34 21.33 20.07
C ASP A 143 -1.82 20.26 19.07
N VAL A 144 -2.69 19.38 19.55
CA VAL A 144 -3.28 18.27 18.77
C VAL A 144 -3.99 18.79 17.53
N SER A 145 -4.59 19.99 17.60
CA SER A 145 -5.31 20.58 16.47
C SER A 145 -4.35 20.92 15.32
N SER A 146 -3.18 21.49 15.64
CA SER A 146 -2.12 21.74 14.66
C SER A 146 -1.58 20.45 14.01
N LEU A 147 -1.52 19.35 14.78
CA LEU A 147 -1.05 18.05 14.29
C LEU A 147 -2.08 17.40 13.34
N VAL A 148 -3.37 17.48 13.69
CA VAL A 148 -4.47 17.00 12.84
C VAL A 148 -4.54 17.82 11.55
N GLN A 149 -4.34 19.13 11.63
CA GLN A 149 -4.33 19.99 10.45
C GLN A 149 -3.14 19.69 9.54
N ALA A 150 -1.93 19.51 10.08
CA ALA A 150 -0.77 19.09 9.30
C ALA A 150 -0.98 17.71 8.65
N HIS A 151 -1.60 16.75 9.35
CA HIS A 151 -1.88 15.42 8.81
C HIS A 151 -2.90 15.47 7.67
N THR A 152 -3.98 16.23 7.81
CA THR A 152 -5.02 16.34 6.78
C THR A 152 -4.51 17.05 5.52
N GLU A 153 -3.69 18.09 5.67
CA GLU A 153 -3.03 18.74 4.52
C GLU A 153 -2.01 17.84 3.81
N SER A 154 -1.32 16.99 4.55
CA SER A 154 -0.41 15.98 3.99
C SER A 154 -1.18 14.89 3.23
N ALA A 155 -2.25 14.35 3.83
CA ALA A 155 -3.11 13.33 3.23
C ALA A 155 -3.81 13.83 1.96
N ALA A 156 -4.25 15.10 1.93
CA ALA A 156 -4.86 15.71 0.75
C ALA A 156 -3.90 15.84 -0.44
N ARG A 157 -2.58 15.96 -0.19
CA ARG A 157 -1.57 16.03 -1.25
C ARG A 157 -1.23 14.67 -1.84
N GLN A 158 -1.51 13.57 -1.15
CA GLN A 158 -1.25 12.20 -1.61
C GLN A 158 -2.41 11.25 -1.22
N PRO A 159 -3.60 11.40 -1.83
CA PRO A 159 -4.78 10.60 -1.47
C PRO A 159 -4.62 9.09 -1.73
N LEU A 160 -3.61 8.68 -2.51
CA LEU A 160 -3.34 7.28 -2.85
C LEU A 160 -2.27 6.61 -1.97
N ALA A 161 -1.54 7.37 -1.14
CA ALA A 161 -0.49 6.81 -0.28
C ALA A 161 -1.05 6.05 0.95
N ASP A 162 -2.26 6.41 1.39
CA ASP A 162 -2.92 5.76 2.54
C ASP A 162 -3.53 4.39 2.16
N ARG A 163 -3.77 4.17 0.86
CA ARG A 163 -4.34 2.92 0.34
C ARG A 163 -3.36 1.75 0.45
N ASP A 164 -2.07 1.99 0.23
CA ASP A 164 -1.01 0.98 0.44
C ASP A 164 -0.87 0.59 1.93
N ARG A 165 -1.30 1.45 2.87
CA ARG A 165 -1.25 1.17 4.32
C ARG A 165 -2.44 0.33 4.80
N GLN A 166 -3.62 0.53 4.20
CA GLN A 166 -4.80 -0.30 4.47
C GLN A 166 -4.64 -1.73 3.92
N ASP A 167 -3.99 -1.89 2.77
CA ASP A 167 -3.71 -3.21 2.20
C ASP A 167 -2.75 -4.05 3.06
N MET A 168 -1.86 -3.43 3.85
CA MET A 168 -1.01 -4.17 4.81
C MET A 168 -1.76 -4.66 6.05
N ILE A 169 -2.86 -4.00 6.46
CA ILE A 169 -3.66 -4.44 7.62
C ILE A 169 -4.58 -5.60 7.21
N ALA A 170 -4.99 -5.66 5.94
CA ALA A 170 -5.85 -6.74 5.43
C ALA A 170 -5.11 -8.07 5.17
N MET A 171 -3.78 -8.11 5.19
CA MET A 171 -3.01 -9.34 4.92
C MET A 171 -2.81 -10.24 6.14
N ASP A 172 -3.00 -9.74 7.37
CA ASP A 172 -2.74 -10.50 8.60
C ASP A 172 -3.90 -11.47 8.98
N ASP A 173 -5.09 -11.31 8.38
CA ASP A 173 -6.25 -12.18 8.67
C ASP A 173 -6.31 -13.48 7.85
N SER A 174 -5.26 -13.80 7.08
CA SER A 174 -5.21 -14.99 6.22
C SER A 174 -4.35 -16.15 6.76
N PHE A 175 -4.11 -16.19 8.08
CA PHE A 175 -3.33 -17.26 8.71
C PHE A 175 -3.99 -17.79 9.99
N THR A 176 -4.84 -18.82 9.84
CA THR A 176 -4.76 -20.13 10.53
C THR A 176 -6.10 -20.86 10.41
N ALA A 177 -6.19 -21.82 9.49
CA ALA A 177 -7.09 -22.96 9.60
C ALA A 177 -6.42 -24.14 8.87
N ASP A 178 -5.45 -24.72 9.56
CA ASP A 178 -5.01 -26.09 9.36
C ASP A 178 -6.17 -27.01 9.78
N ASP A 179 -6.55 -27.95 8.91
CA ASP A 179 -6.78 -29.36 9.25
C ASP A 179 -7.57 -30.03 8.12
N SER A 180 -6.94 -30.96 7.41
CA SER A 180 -7.54 -32.28 7.09
C SER A 180 -6.70 -33.04 6.06
N GLY A 181 -5.96 -34.03 6.56
CA GLY A 181 -6.22 -35.41 6.12
C GLY A 181 -5.78 -35.77 4.70
N MET A 182 -4.47 -36.01 4.55
CA MET A 182 -3.95 -36.90 3.53
C MET A 182 -4.57 -38.30 3.73
N SER A 183 -5.56 -38.68 2.92
CA SER A 183 -6.02 -40.07 2.80
C SER A 183 -5.85 -40.54 1.37
N ALA A 184 -4.80 -41.33 1.18
CA ALA A 184 -4.63 -42.20 0.03
C ALA A 184 -5.44 -43.48 0.25
N ALA A 185 -6.34 -43.81 -0.68
CA ALA A 185 -6.57 -45.18 -1.16
C ALA A 185 -7.67 -45.27 -2.23
N ALA A 186 -7.36 -46.10 -3.23
CA ALA A 186 -8.26 -47.00 -3.95
C ALA A 186 -9.00 -46.51 -5.23
N ASN A 187 -8.34 -46.82 -6.35
CA ASN A 187 -8.78 -47.84 -7.32
C ASN A 187 -10.01 -47.53 -8.19
N VAL A 188 -9.78 -47.31 -9.49
CA VAL A 188 -10.78 -47.45 -10.56
C VAL A 188 -10.20 -48.37 -11.63
N PRO A 189 -10.82 -49.54 -11.91
CA PRO A 189 -10.43 -50.39 -13.02
C PRO A 189 -11.13 -50.00 -14.33
N ASP A 190 -10.51 -50.46 -15.42
CA ASP A 190 -10.78 -50.30 -16.83
C ASP A 190 -12.20 -50.66 -17.36
N ALA A 191 -12.50 -49.99 -18.49
CA ALA A 191 -13.19 -50.46 -19.70
C ALA A 191 -14.74 -50.52 -19.78
N VAL A 192 -15.30 -49.95 -20.87
CA VAL A 192 -15.83 -50.65 -22.08
C VAL A 192 -16.85 -49.77 -22.87
N SER A 193 -16.66 -49.68 -24.20
CA SER A 193 -17.64 -49.47 -25.31
C SER A 193 -18.56 -48.23 -25.36
N ASP A 194 -19.07 -47.72 -26.49
CA ASP A 194 -18.97 -48.07 -27.92
C ASP A 194 -19.56 -46.92 -28.78
N ALA A 195 -19.19 -46.96 -30.06
CA ALA A 195 -19.95 -46.62 -31.26
C ALA A 195 -20.66 -45.26 -31.44
N ALA A 196 -20.17 -44.55 -32.46
CA ALA A 196 -20.87 -43.58 -33.29
C ALA A 196 -22.03 -44.21 -34.10
N PRO A 197 -22.82 -43.36 -34.76
CA PRO A 197 -22.90 -43.47 -36.22
C PRO A 197 -22.34 -42.24 -36.96
#